data_AF-A0AAF0MKP2-F1
#
_entry.id   AF-A0AAF0MKP2-F1
#
_cell.length_a   1.000
_cell.length_b   1.000
_cell.length_c   1.000
_cell.angle_alpha   90.00
_cell.angle_beta   90.00
_cell.angle_gamma   90.00
#
_symmetry.space_group_name_H-M   'P 1'
#
loop_
_entity.id
_entity.type
_entity.pdbx_description
1 polymer ?
#
loop_
_entity_poly.entity_id
_entity_poly.type
_entity_poly.pdbx_seq_one_letter_code
_entity_poly.pdbx_strand_id
1 'polypeptide(L)' 'MTDTTPAADKGWAKLAEARKYHFYGHDARSLCGRYLAMFAPADAFEAHMGGFTPAPDDCSACMKKLEKQTDKRSK' A
#
# COMPACT_ATOMS: atom_id res chain seq x y z
N MET A 1 26.07 -6.49 -11.51
CA MET A 1 24.76 -6.36 -12.19
C MET A 1 23.91 -5.52 -11.27
N THR A 2 23.76 -4.24 -11.60
CA THR A 2 23.04 -3.25 -10.80
C THR A 2 21.57 -3.62 -10.77
N ASP A 3 21.11 -4.13 -9.62
CA ASP A 3 19.69 -4.33 -9.33
C ASP A 3 19.05 -2.94 -9.14
N THR A 4 18.82 -2.28 -10.26
CA THR A 4 17.96 -1.10 -10.31
C THR A 4 16.55 -1.63 -10.23
N THR A 5 16.05 -1.84 -9.02
CA THR A 5 14.61 -2.00 -8.78
C THR A 5 14.03 -0.61 -8.51
N PRO A 6 13.38 0.08 -9.47
CA PRO A 6 12.52 1.21 -9.14
C PRO A 6 11.18 0.62 -8.67
N ALA A 7 11.00 0.44 -7.37
CA ALA A 7 9.71 0.04 -6.83
C ALA A 7 9.43 0.71 -5.49
N ALA A 8 9.43 2.04 -5.50
CA ALA A 8 8.86 2.84 -4.42
C ALA A 8 7.56 3.49 -4.86
N ASP A 9 6.73 2.86 -5.71
CA ASP A 9 5.51 3.51 -6.19
C ASP A 9 4.27 3.07 -5.40
N LYS A 10 4.45 3.15 -4.07
CA LYS A 10 3.48 3.22 -2.96
C LYS A 10 3.20 1.92 -2.18
N GLY A 11 2.98 2.15 -0.89
CA GLY A 11 2.79 1.16 0.17
C GLY A 11 1.63 1.54 1.08
N TRP A 12 1.71 1.19 2.36
CA TRP A 12 0.66 1.52 3.31
C TRP A 12 0.77 2.96 3.80
N ALA A 13 -0.35 3.65 3.85
CA ALA A 13 -0.44 4.97 4.47
C ALA A 13 -1.80 5.14 5.14
N LYS A 14 -1.83 5.90 6.24
CA LYS A 14 -3.05 6.36 6.89
C LYS A 14 -3.21 7.85 6.66
N LEU A 15 -3.98 8.20 5.63
CA LEU A 15 -4.33 9.59 5.35
C LEU A 15 -5.22 10.14 6.46
N ALA A 16 -5.22 11.47 6.66
CA ALA A 16 -5.97 12.13 7.74
C ALA A 16 -7.46 11.77 7.78
N GLU A 17 -8.05 11.50 6.60
CA GLU A 17 -9.47 11.17 6.44
C GLU A 17 -9.78 9.69 6.66
N ALA A 18 -8.74 8.84 6.67
CA ALA A 18 -8.88 7.40 6.73
C ALA A 18 -8.77 6.89 8.18
N ARG A 19 -9.74 6.07 8.59
CA ARG A 19 -9.71 5.42 9.91
C ARG A 19 -8.66 4.31 10.03
N LYS A 20 -8.23 3.76 8.89
CA LYS A 20 -7.32 2.61 8.78
C LYS A 20 -6.15 2.94 7.86
N TYR A 21 -5.08 2.16 7.93
CA TYR A 21 -4.05 2.16 6.91
C TYR A 21 -4.59 1.53 5.63
N HIS A 22 -4.26 2.13 4.50
CA HIS A 22 -4.62 1.64 3.17
C HIS A 22 -3.36 1.44 2.35
N PHE A 23 -3.30 0.32 1.62
CA PHE A 23 -2.24 0.08 0.66
C PHE A 23 -2.53 0.84 -0.64
N TYR A 24 -1.59 1.62 -1.12
CA TYR A 24 -1.67 2.39 -2.36
C TYR A 24 -0.73 1.82 -3.41
N GLY A 25 -1.16 1.78 -4.66
CA GLY A 25 -0.30 1.41 -5.79
C GLY A 25 0.21 2.62 -6.56
N HIS A 26 0.85 2.36 -7.71
CA HIS A 26 1.50 3.35 -8.56
C HIS A 26 0.56 4.46 -9.04
N ASP A 27 -0.75 4.20 -9.14
CA ASP A 27 -1.77 5.16 -9.55
C ASP A 27 -2.23 6.11 -8.43
N ALA A 28 -1.55 6.11 -7.28
CA ALA A 28 -1.93 6.84 -6.08
C ALA A 28 -3.28 6.40 -5.49
N ARG A 29 -3.92 5.37 -6.01
CA ARG A 29 -5.22 4.90 -5.51
C ARG A 29 -4.99 3.74 -4.56
N SER A 30 -5.74 3.77 -3.47
CA SER A 30 -5.78 2.64 -2.55
C SER A 30 -6.30 1.40 -3.27
N LEU A 31 -5.77 0.21 -2.94
CA LEU A 31 -6.22 -1.06 -3.52
C LEU A 31 -7.72 -1.30 -3.34
N CYS A 32 -8.30 -0.85 -2.22
CA CYS A 32 -9.75 -0.94 -1.99
C CYS A 32 -10.56 0.05 -2.84
N GLY A 33 -9.92 1.01 -3.51
CA GLY A 33 -10.52 1.97 -4.43
C GLY A 33 -11.16 3.19 -3.76
N ARG A 34 -11.03 3.33 -2.43
CA ARG A 34 -11.77 4.33 -1.64
C ARG A 34 -11.04 5.65 -1.44
N TYR A 35 -9.72 5.61 -1.37
CA TYR A 35 -8.87 6.76 -1.11
C TYR A 35 -7.87 6.98 -2.24
N LEU A 36 -7.52 8.25 -2.45
CA LEU A 36 -6.55 8.71 -3.43
C LEU A 36 -5.51 9.57 -2.72
N ALA A 37 -4.24 9.20 -2.86
CA ALA A 37 -3.11 9.82 -2.19
C ALA A 37 -2.34 10.75 -3.14
N MET A 38 -3.05 11.65 -3.84
CA MET A 38 -2.46 12.57 -4.83
C MET A 38 -1.50 13.59 -4.20
N PHE A 39 -1.77 14.02 -2.97
CA PHE A 39 -0.97 15.03 -2.25
C PHE A 39 -0.39 14.49 -0.93
N ALA A 40 -0.36 13.17 -0.77
CA ALA A 40 0.22 12.58 0.42
C ALA A 40 1.75 12.73 0.37
N PRO A 41 2.37 13.31 1.42
CA PRO A 41 3.82 13.42 1.48
C PRO A 41 4.47 12.02 1.60
N ALA A 42 5.73 11.89 1.19
CA ALA A 42 6.41 10.60 1.09
C ALA A 42 6.51 9.87 2.45
N ASP A 43 6.72 10.63 3.53
CA ASP A 43 6.75 10.16 4.92
C ASP A 43 5.45 9.47 5.36
N ALA A 44 4.30 9.84 4.76
CA ALA A 44 3.03 9.18 5.03
C ALA A 44 3.02 7.68 4.64
N PHE A 45 3.88 7.29 3.69
CA PHE A 45 4.07 5.91 3.25
C PHE A 45 5.21 5.20 3.99
N GLU A 46 6.21 5.95 4.45
CA GLU A 46 7.32 5.39 5.24
C GLU A 46 6.89 5.04 6.68
N ALA A 47 5.90 5.76 7.23
CA ALA A 47 5.36 5.52 8.57
C ALA A 47 4.78 4.11 8.76
N HIS A 48 4.33 3.46 7.67
CA HIS A 48 3.86 2.07 7.71
C HIS A 48 4.63 1.25 6.69
N MET A 49 5.87 0.93 7.04
CA MET A 49 6.65 -0.17 6.44
C MET A 49 6.07 -1.55 6.82
N GLY A 50 4.74 -1.65 6.94
CA GLY A 50 4.05 -2.92 7.11
C GLY A 50 4.21 -3.70 5.83
N GLY A 51 5.03 -4.75 5.85
CA GLY A 51 5.17 -5.67 4.73
C GLY A 51 3.86 -6.43 4.46
N PHE A 52 3.96 -7.72 4.18
CA PHE A 52 2.79 -8.58 3.98
C PHE A 52 2.11 -9.02 5.29
N THR A 53 2.59 -8.56 6.45
CA THR A 53 2.05 -8.96 7.75
C THR A 53 0.87 -8.06 8.14
N PRO A 54 -0.36 -8.61 8.27
CA PRO A 54 -1.54 -7.81 8.62
C PRO A 54 -1.41 -7.20 10.02
N ALA A 55 -1.54 -5.87 10.11
CA ALA A 55 -1.76 -5.17 11.37
C ALA A 55 -3.27 -4.96 11.62
N PRO A 56 -3.73 -4.85 12.88
CA PRO A 56 -5.14 -4.62 13.22
C PRO A 56 -5.74 -3.36 12.57
N ASP A 57 -4.90 -2.34 12.38
CA ASP A 57 -5.29 -1.06 11.81
C ASP A 57 -5.26 -1.03 10.27
N ASP A 58 -4.90 -2.15 9.63
CA ASP A 58 -4.88 -2.25 8.18
C ASP A 58 -6.28 -2.46 7.60
N CYS A 59 -6.49 -1.90 6.42
CA CYS A 59 -7.68 -2.17 5.63
C CYS A 59 -7.67 -3.63 5.15
N SER A 60 -8.53 -4.45 5.75
CA SER A 60 -8.68 -5.87 5.38
C SER A 60 -9.02 -6.10 3.90
N ALA A 61 -9.68 -5.14 3.25
CA ALA A 61 -9.94 -5.20 1.81
C ALA A 61 -8.66 -4.95 0.97
N CYS A 62 -7.78 -4.06 1.43
CA CYS A 62 -6.46 -3.88 0.82
C CYS A 62 -5.61 -5.14 1.04
N MET A 63 -5.55 -5.69 2.26
CA MET A 63 -4.83 -6.94 2.57
C MET A 63 -5.24 -8.08 1.63
N LYS A 64 -6.54 -8.40 1.54
CA LYS A 64 -7.05 -9.48 0.67
C LYS A 64 -6.72 -9.29 -0.80
N LYS A 65 -6.67 -8.04 -1.29
CA LYS A 65 -6.31 -7.75 -2.67
C LYS A 65 -4.81 -7.85 -2.90
N LEU A 66 -4.02 -7.39 -1.92
CA LEU A 66 -2.57 -7.49 -1.94
C LEU A 66 -2.13 -8.96 -1.94
N GLU A 67 -2.66 -9.77 -1.03
CA GLU A 67 -2.44 -11.23 -0.99
C GLU A 67 -2.72 -11.87 -2.35
N LYS A 68 -3.89 -11.59 -2.96
CA LYS A 68 -4.24 -12.11 -4.30
C LYS A 68 -3.29 -11.66 -5.41
N GLN A 69 -2.72 -10.46 -5.33
CA GLN A 69 -1.76 -9.98 -6.33
C GLN A 69 -0.39 -10.64 -6.14
N THR A 70 0.05 -10.85 -4.91
CA THR A 70 1.29 -11.56 -4.60
C THR A 70 1.21 -13.03 -5.01
N ASP A 71 0.10 -13.72 -4.69
CA ASP A 71 -0.10 -15.14 -5.03
C ASP A 71 -0.05 -15.37 -6.55
N LYS A 72 -0.63 -14.44 -7.33
CA LYS A 72 -0.58 -14.45 -8.80
C LYS A 72 0.80 -14.18 -9.39
N ARG A 73 1.68 -13.51 -8.66
CA ARG A 73 3.04 -13.19 -9.11
C ARG A 73 4.03 -14.32 -8.81
N SER A 74 3.66 -15.23 -7.91
CA SER A 74 4.43 -16.42 -7.53
C SER A 74 4.12 -17.66 -8.39
N LYS A 75 3.23 -17.54 -9.39
CA LYS A 75 2.80 -18.62 -10.28
C LYS A 75 3.12 -18.27 -11.73
#